data_AF-A0A946YDU7-F1
#
_entry.id   AF-A0A946YDU7-F1
#
_cell.length_a   1.000
_cell.length_b   1.000
_cell.length_c   1.000
_cell.angle_alpha   90.00
_cell.angle_beta   90.00
_cell.angle_gamma   90.00
#
_symmetry.space_group_name_H-M   'P 1'
#
loop_
_entity.id
_entity.type
_entity.pdbx_description
1 polymer ?
#
loop_
_entity_poly.entity_id
_entity_poly.type
_entity_poly.pdbx_seq_one_letter_code
_entity_poly.pdbx_strand_id
1 'polypeptide(L)'
;YHRTLTDIIQADRAAGRNRTDRTRYLAATAQLVLARVQFAHYENVRLTLPLKQTLNTKKRLMQTALGQFELAAAYEVAGVTTAAAYHTAQIYSHLATALMQSERPKNLDAESLEQYNILLEDQAYPFEEQAITLHETNAARVDNGHYDAWIGKSLQALSELVPAQYAKQERGAPHVATLR
;
A
#
# COMPACT_ATOMS: atom_id res chain seq x y z
N TYR A 1 -10.71 2.37 22.23
CA TYR A 1 -11.02 2.19 20.81
C TYR A 1 -10.38 0.92 20.22
N HIS A 2 -9.04 0.76 20.18
CA HIS A 2 -8.41 -0.43 19.57
C HIS A 2 -8.79 -1.77 20.20
N ARG A 3 -8.96 -1.84 21.53
CA ARG A 3 -9.41 -3.07 22.21
C ARG A 3 -10.72 -3.58 21.62
N THR A 4 -11.70 -2.72 21.43
CA THR A 4 -12.99 -3.06 20.83
C THR A 4 -12.85 -3.63 19.41
N LEU A 5 -11.93 -3.10 18.61
CA LEU A 5 -11.65 -3.64 17.26
C LEU A 5 -11.06 -5.05 17.34
N THR A 6 -10.14 -5.28 18.28
CA THR A 6 -9.59 -6.61 18.54
C THR A 6 -10.66 -7.58 19.02
N ASP A 7 -11.56 -7.16 19.91
CA ASP A 7 -12.66 -7.98 20.43
C ASP A 7 -13.61 -8.39 19.29
N ILE A 8 -13.91 -7.50 18.34
CA ILE A 8 -14.72 -7.81 17.14
C ILE A 8 -14.06 -8.91 16.30
N ILE A 9 -12.75 -8.79 16.04
CA ILE A 9 -12.00 -9.77 15.26
C ILE A 9 -11.97 -11.13 15.98
N GLN A 10 -11.75 -11.12 17.28
CA GLN A 10 -11.73 -12.35 18.09
C GLN A 10 -13.12 -13.01 18.14
N ALA A 11 -14.19 -12.22 18.29
CA ALA A 11 -15.55 -12.74 18.29
C ALA A 11 -15.90 -13.42 16.96
N ASP A 12 -15.55 -12.81 15.81
CA ASP A 12 -15.78 -13.43 14.49
C ASP A 12 -14.97 -14.72 14.31
N ARG A 13 -13.70 -14.74 14.75
CA ARG A 13 -12.84 -15.94 14.69
C ARG A 13 -13.35 -17.07 15.59
N ALA A 14 -13.86 -16.73 16.78
CA ALA A 14 -14.40 -17.69 17.74
C ALA A 14 -15.81 -18.17 17.39
N ALA A 15 -16.53 -17.46 16.51
CA ALA A 15 -17.92 -17.78 16.17
C ALA A 15 -18.09 -19.13 15.44
N GLY A 16 -17.04 -19.66 14.81
CA GLY A 16 -17.07 -20.95 14.12
C GLY A 16 -18.23 -21.03 13.11
N ARG A 17 -19.18 -21.95 13.33
CA ARG A 17 -20.36 -22.13 12.47
C ARG A 17 -21.39 -20.99 12.58
N ASN A 18 -21.33 -20.15 13.62
CA ASN A 18 -22.24 -19.02 13.81
C ASN A 18 -21.77 -17.75 13.09
N ARG A 19 -20.67 -17.83 12.34
CA ARG A 19 -20.14 -16.74 11.54
C ARG A 19 -21.15 -16.37 10.45
N THR A 20 -21.40 -15.07 10.27
CA THR A 20 -22.29 -14.55 9.23
C THR A 20 -21.56 -13.54 8.36
N ASP A 21 -22.11 -13.19 7.20
CA ASP A 21 -21.53 -12.15 6.35
C ASP A 21 -21.41 -10.81 7.08
N ARG A 22 -22.34 -10.52 7.99
CA ARG A 22 -22.29 -9.32 8.82
C ARG A 22 -21.11 -9.34 9.80
N THR A 23 -20.88 -10.45 10.51
CA THR A 23 -19.75 -10.53 11.46
C THR A 23 -18.42 -10.50 10.71
N ARG A 24 -18.35 -11.17 9.54
CA ARG A 24 -17.20 -11.13 8.63
C ARG A 24 -16.87 -9.71 8.21
N TYR A 25 -17.87 -8.97 7.75
CA TYR A 25 -17.71 -7.59 7.31
C TYR A 25 -17.19 -6.67 8.43
N LEU A 26 -17.76 -6.79 9.64
CA LEU A 26 -17.33 -6.02 10.80
C LEU A 26 -15.89 -6.35 11.19
N ALA A 27 -15.52 -7.63 11.21
CA ALA A 27 -14.17 -8.07 11.54
C ALA A 27 -13.15 -7.69 10.46
N ALA A 28 -13.50 -7.78 9.18
CA ALA A 28 -12.66 -7.32 8.06
C ALA A 28 -12.37 -5.82 8.17
N THR A 29 -13.40 -5.03 8.46
CA THR A 29 -13.28 -3.57 8.62
C THR A 29 -12.44 -3.22 9.85
N ALA A 30 -12.65 -3.91 10.98
CA ALA A 30 -11.84 -3.74 12.18
C ALA A 30 -10.36 -4.09 11.93
N GLN A 31 -10.11 -5.20 11.21
CA GLN A 31 -8.77 -5.63 10.83
C GLN A 31 -8.08 -4.61 9.91
N LEU A 32 -8.81 -4.05 8.94
CA LEU A 32 -8.30 -2.98 8.07
C LEU A 32 -7.91 -1.72 8.86
N VAL A 33 -8.72 -1.32 9.85
CA VAL A 33 -8.40 -0.17 10.71
C VAL A 33 -7.12 -0.42 11.51
N LEU A 34 -6.99 -1.61 12.12
CA LEU A 34 -5.77 -1.97 12.86
C LEU A 34 -4.53 -2.08 11.94
N ALA A 35 -4.70 -2.56 10.71
CA ALA A 35 -3.63 -2.61 9.72
C ALA A 35 -3.11 -1.19 9.38
N ARG A 36 -4.02 -0.24 9.20
CA ARG A 36 -3.67 1.18 8.97
C ARG A 36 -2.93 1.80 10.15
N VAL A 37 -3.20 1.38 11.38
CA VAL A 37 -2.42 1.80 12.56
C VAL A 37 -0.98 1.29 12.48
N GLN A 38 -0.78 0.01 12.10
CA GLN A 38 0.57 -0.52 11.91
C GLN A 38 1.30 0.16 10.74
N PHE A 39 0.58 0.49 9.68
CA PHE A 39 1.13 1.27 8.57
C PHE A 39 1.62 2.64 9.04
N ALA A 40 0.82 3.37 9.81
CA ALA A 40 1.24 4.67 10.37
C ALA A 40 2.49 4.54 11.26
N HIS A 41 2.63 3.47 12.06
CA HIS A 41 3.87 3.22 12.81
C HIS A 41 5.08 3.01 11.89
N TYR A 42 4.89 2.26 10.80
CA TYR A 42 5.92 2.09 9.78
C TYR A 42 6.32 3.41 9.09
N GLU A 43 5.35 4.24 8.69
CA GLU A 43 5.59 5.51 7.99
C GLU A 43 6.39 6.48 8.85
N ASN A 44 6.10 6.54 10.15
CA ASN A 44 6.76 7.45 11.09
C ASN A 44 8.26 7.16 11.32
N VAL A 45 8.77 6.00 10.90
CA VAL A 45 10.21 5.71 10.98
C VAL A 45 10.95 6.34 9.81
N ARG A 46 11.80 7.32 10.13
CA ARG A 46 12.72 7.97 9.18
C ARG A 46 14.03 7.17 9.03
N LEU A 47 14.62 7.20 7.84
CA LEU A 47 15.89 6.55 7.54
C LEU A 47 17.07 7.52 7.78
N THR A 48 17.42 7.70 9.05
CA THR A 48 18.55 8.53 9.50
C THR A 48 19.79 7.69 9.81
N LEU A 49 20.94 8.35 9.97
CA LEU A 49 22.16 7.69 10.43
C LEU A 49 22.03 7.24 11.90
N PRO A 50 22.57 6.06 12.27
CA PRO A 50 23.19 5.04 11.40
C PRO A 50 22.13 4.26 10.59
N LEU A 51 22.21 4.35 9.25
CA LEU A 51 21.16 3.88 8.33
C LEU A 51 20.78 2.42 8.51
N LYS A 52 21.75 1.54 8.81
CA LYS A 52 21.49 0.11 9.04
C LYS A 52 20.48 -0.12 10.18
N GLN A 53 20.54 0.66 11.25
CA GLN A 53 19.66 0.48 12.41
C GLN A 53 18.23 0.96 12.13
N THR A 54 18.12 2.15 11.51
CA THR A 54 16.81 2.74 11.15
C THR A 54 16.13 1.92 10.04
N LEU A 55 16.90 1.44 9.05
CA LEU A 55 16.40 0.55 7.99
C LEU A 55 15.90 -0.79 8.55
N ASN A 56 16.64 -1.43 9.47
CA ASN A 56 16.18 -2.65 10.12
C ASN A 56 14.86 -2.45 10.87
N THR A 57 14.75 -1.32 11.58
CA THR A 57 13.52 -0.96 12.30
C THR A 57 12.35 -0.77 11.32
N LYS A 58 12.58 -0.02 10.24
CA LYS A 58 11.57 0.25 9.21
C LYS A 58 11.13 -1.03 8.51
N LYS A 59 12.05 -1.92 8.13
CA LYS A 59 11.75 -3.23 7.51
C LYS A 59 10.91 -4.15 8.43
N ARG A 60 11.19 -4.18 9.73
CA ARG A 60 10.37 -4.95 10.69
C ARG A 60 8.94 -4.43 10.78
N LEU A 61 8.78 -3.10 10.85
CA LEU A 61 7.44 -2.48 10.88
C LEU A 61 6.70 -2.66 9.56
N MET A 62 7.41 -2.60 8.43
CA MET A 62 6.89 -2.92 7.11
C MET A 62 6.27 -4.33 7.09
N GLN A 63 7.02 -5.34 7.53
CA GLN A 63 6.54 -6.73 7.59
C GLN A 63 5.30 -6.86 8.48
N THR A 64 5.26 -6.13 9.60
CA THR A 64 4.10 -6.11 10.50
C THR A 64 2.87 -5.52 9.80
N ALA A 65 3.02 -4.38 9.12
CA ALA A 65 1.93 -3.73 8.40
C ALA A 65 1.42 -4.58 7.24
N LEU A 66 2.34 -5.16 6.44
CA LEU A 66 2.00 -6.09 5.35
C LEU A 66 1.17 -7.28 5.85
N GLY A 67 1.61 -7.93 6.93
CA GLY A 67 0.87 -9.04 7.52
C GLY A 67 -0.53 -8.64 8.03
N GLN A 68 -0.71 -7.42 8.55
CA GLN A 68 -2.04 -6.96 8.95
C GLN A 68 -2.96 -6.68 7.76
N PHE A 69 -2.44 -6.16 6.64
CA PHE A 69 -3.22 -5.98 5.42
C PHE A 69 -3.54 -7.31 4.74
N GLU A 70 -2.63 -8.28 4.78
CA GLU A 70 -2.89 -9.66 4.34
C GLU A 70 -4.04 -10.28 5.15
N LEU A 71 -4.02 -10.16 6.48
CA LEU A 71 -5.12 -10.60 7.35
C LEU A 71 -6.45 -9.89 7.05
N ALA A 72 -6.42 -8.61 6.64
CA ALA A 72 -7.61 -7.87 6.24
C ALA A 72 -8.18 -8.40 4.91
N ALA A 73 -7.30 -8.58 3.91
CA ALA A 73 -7.67 -9.07 2.59
C ALA A 73 -8.21 -10.51 2.62
N ALA A 74 -7.73 -11.35 3.55
CA ALA A 74 -8.17 -12.73 3.73
C ALA A 74 -9.66 -12.89 4.11
N TYR A 75 -10.34 -11.80 4.50
CA TYR A 75 -11.80 -11.83 4.68
C TYR A 75 -12.57 -11.83 3.36
N GLU A 76 -11.93 -11.49 2.24
CA GLU A 76 -12.52 -11.44 0.88
C GLU A 76 -13.71 -10.48 0.75
N VAL A 77 -13.78 -9.50 1.65
CA VAL A 77 -14.77 -8.42 1.56
C VAL A 77 -14.27 -7.41 0.53
N ALA A 78 -14.96 -7.26 -0.60
CA ALA A 78 -14.50 -6.51 -1.77
C ALA A 78 -13.82 -5.17 -1.43
N GLY A 79 -14.50 -4.27 -0.71
CA GLY A 79 -13.95 -2.96 -0.33
C GLY A 79 -12.80 -3.00 0.67
N VAL A 80 -12.66 -4.08 1.44
CA VAL A 80 -11.49 -4.30 2.32
C VAL A 80 -10.32 -4.86 1.53
N THR A 81 -10.58 -5.76 0.58
CA THR A 81 -9.55 -6.33 -0.30
C THR A 81 -8.90 -5.26 -1.17
N THR A 82 -9.70 -4.37 -1.77
CA THR A 82 -9.18 -3.24 -2.57
C THR A 82 -8.40 -2.24 -1.72
N ALA A 83 -8.89 -1.93 -0.51
CA ALA A 83 -8.20 -1.07 0.45
C ALA A 83 -6.85 -1.66 0.89
N ALA A 84 -6.84 -2.95 1.22
CA ALA A 84 -5.64 -3.66 1.64
C ALA A 84 -4.61 -3.71 0.50
N ALA A 85 -5.03 -4.00 -0.74
CA ALA A 85 -4.13 -4.00 -1.89
C ALA A 85 -3.53 -2.61 -2.15
N TYR A 86 -4.34 -1.55 -2.11
CA TYR A 86 -3.86 -0.17 -2.23
C TYR A 86 -2.81 0.15 -1.16
N HIS A 87 -3.10 -0.13 0.12
CA HIS A 87 -2.16 0.19 1.20
C HIS A 87 -0.90 -0.67 1.18
N THR A 88 -0.97 -1.94 0.75
CA THR A 88 0.21 -2.78 0.51
C THR A 88 1.11 -2.13 -0.53
N ALA A 89 0.56 -1.66 -1.66
CA ALA A 89 1.33 -0.93 -2.67
C ALA A 89 1.99 0.35 -2.11
N GLN A 90 1.24 1.10 -1.29
CA GLN A 90 1.75 2.31 -0.63
C GLN A 90 2.89 2.02 0.35
N ILE A 91 2.89 0.87 1.05
CA ILE A 91 4.01 0.46 1.91
C ILE A 91 5.31 0.36 1.09
N TYR A 92 5.24 -0.27 -0.08
CA TYR A 92 6.38 -0.46 -0.99
C TYR A 92 6.85 0.88 -1.59
N SER A 93 5.91 1.69 -2.10
CA SER A 93 6.22 3.03 -2.64
C SER A 93 6.89 3.91 -1.59
N HIS A 94 6.37 3.92 -0.36
CA HIS A 94 6.98 4.66 0.74
C HIS A 94 8.40 4.17 1.05
N LEU A 95 8.70 2.87 0.94
CA LEU A 95 10.07 2.39 1.17
C LEU A 95 11.03 2.92 0.11
N ALA A 96 10.63 2.84 -1.17
CA ALA A 96 11.42 3.37 -2.29
C ALA A 96 11.74 4.86 -2.07
N THR A 97 10.72 5.68 -1.80
CA THR A 97 10.89 7.10 -1.51
C THR A 97 11.77 7.34 -0.28
N ALA A 98 11.56 6.57 0.80
CA ALA A 98 12.35 6.74 2.02
C ALA A 98 13.83 6.41 1.82
N LEU A 99 14.17 5.42 0.98
CA LEU A 99 15.55 5.10 0.63
C LEU A 99 16.20 6.25 -0.13
N MET A 100 15.53 6.78 -1.16
CA MET A 100 15.98 7.94 -1.93
C MET A 100 16.18 9.19 -1.07
N GLN A 101 15.35 9.36 -0.03
CA GLN A 101 15.39 10.50 0.89
C GLN A 101 16.26 10.26 2.15
N SER A 102 16.89 9.08 2.27
CA SER A 102 17.65 8.73 3.48
C SER A 102 18.88 9.61 3.70
N GLU A 103 19.37 9.73 4.93
CA GLU A 103 20.56 10.53 5.21
C GLU A 103 21.82 9.95 4.56
N ARG A 104 22.68 10.83 4.02
CA ARG A 104 23.97 10.46 3.42
C ARG A 104 25.10 10.52 4.45
N PRO A 105 26.11 9.64 4.38
CA PRO A 105 27.33 9.75 5.19
C PRO A 105 28.01 11.12 5.04
N LYS A 106 28.48 11.70 6.17
CA LYS A 106 28.93 13.11 6.23
C LYS A 106 30.28 13.42 5.57
N ASN A 107 31.01 12.42 5.06
CA ASN A 107 32.39 12.56 4.56
C ASN A 107 32.58 11.97 3.16
N LEU A 108 31.54 12.01 2.32
CA LEU A 108 31.67 11.61 0.92
C LEU A 108 32.16 12.80 0.08
N ASP A 109 33.17 12.58 -0.75
CA ASP A 109 33.47 13.52 -1.84
C ASP A 109 32.37 13.46 -2.92
N ALA A 110 32.45 14.34 -3.91
CA ALA A 110 31.42 14.46 -4.94
C ALA A 110 31.22 13.17 -5.75
N GLU A 111 32.30 12.47 -6.10
CA GLU A 111 32.23 11.21 -6.85
C GLU A 111 31.60 10.10 -6.01
N SER A 112 32.03 9.97 -4.75
CA SER A 112 31.52 8.97 -3.82
C SER A 112 30.05 9.23 -3.45
N LEU A 113 29.63 10.50 -3.36
CA LEU A 113 28.25 10.88 -3.13
C LEU A 113 27.35 10.46 -4.29
N GLU A 114 27.82 10.65 -5.52
CA GLU A 114 27.08 10.23 -6.72
C GLU A 114 26.93 8.71 -6.77
N GLN A 115 28.02 7.96 -6.57
CA GLN A 115 27.97 6.50 -6.48
C GLN A 115 27.04 6.01 -5.38
N TYR A 116 26.99 6.73 -4.25
CA TYR A 116 26.08 6.42 -3.16
C TYR A 116 24.61 6.67 -3.53
N ASN A 117 24.31 7.74 -4.27
CA ASN A 117 22.96 7.99 -4.77
C ASN A 117 22.52 6.92 -5.78
N ILE A 118 23.38 6.52 -6.72
CA ILE A 118 23.11 5.42 -7.65
C ILE A 118 22.79 4.12 -6.89
N LEU A 119 23.57 3.81 -5.84
CA LEU A 119 23.30 2.64 -5.00
C LEU A 119 21.93 2.71 -4.31
N LEU A 120 21.48 3.90 -3.90
CA LEU A 120 20.15 4.09 -3.32
C LEU A 120 19.04 3.93 -4.37
N GLU A 121 19.27 4.42 -5.59
CA GLU A 121 18.36 4.25 -6.73
C GLU A 121 18.18 2.76 -7.05
N ASP A 122 19.28 2.02 -7.22
CA ASP A 122 19.27 0.58 -7.47
C ASP A 122 18.54 -0.20 -6.37
N GLN A 123 18.66 0.26 -5.11
CA GLN A 123 17.96 -0.35 -3.98
C GLN A 123 16.47 0.02 -3.92
N ALA A 124 16.10 1.23 -4.33
CA ALA A 124 14.72 1.72 -4.30
C ALA A 124 13.89 1.13 -5.45
N TYR A 125 14.49 0.99 -6.63
CA TYR A 125 13.85 0.51 -7.86
C TYR A 125 12.97 -0.73 -7.70
N PRO A 126 13.44 -1.87 -7.11
CA PRO A 126 12.60 -3.06 -6.97
C PRO A 126 11.36 -2.84 -6.09
N PHE A 127 11.38 -1.87 -5.16
CA PHE A 127 10.22 -1.54 -4.34
C PHE A 127 9.23 -0.64 -5.08
N GLU A 128 9.72 0.26 -5.93
CA GLU A 128 8.88 1.06 -6.83
C GLU A 128 8.13 0.16 -7.82
N GLU A 129 8.85 -0.76 -8.50
CA GLU A 129 8.25 -1.73 -9.43
C GLU A 129 7.18 -2.61 -8.76
N GLN A 130 7.45 -3.05 -7.52
CA GLN A 130 6.48 -3.81 -6.75
C GLN A 130 5.24 -2.98 -6.39
N ALA A 131 5.42 -1.70 -6.06
CA ALA A 131 4.31 -0.79 -5.78
C ALA A 131 3.45 -0.57 -7.03
N ILE A 132 4.08 -0.36 -8.19
CA ILE A 132 3.41 -0.25 -9.49
C ILE A 132 2.59 -1.52 -9.75
N THR A 133 3.22 -2.69 -9.73
CA THR A 133 2.56 -3.98 -9.98
C THR A 133 1.33 -4.20 -9.09
N LEU A 134 1.43 -3.84 -7.80
CA LEU A 134 0.32 -3.97 -6.86
C LEU A 134 -0.79 -2.95 -7.12
N HIS A 135 -0.46 -1.71 -7.49
CA HIS A 135 -1.45 -0.73 -7.89
C HIS A 135 -2.17 -1.16 -9.18
N GLU A 136 -1.46 -1.68 -10.18
CA GLU A 136 -2.03 -2.22 -11.43
C GLU A 136 -2.96 -3.40 -11.15
N THR A 137 -2.51 -4.34 -10.32
CA THR A 137 -3.34 -5.49 -9.89
C THR A 137 -4.61 -5.04 -9.19
N ASN A 138 -4.54 -3.98 -8.38
CA ASN A 138 -5.73 -3.42 -7.73
C ASN A 138 -6.64 -2.71 -8.76
N ALA A 139 -6.06 -1.93 -9.67
CA ALA A 139 -6.77 -1.17 -10.69
C ALA A 139 -7.54 -2.08 -11.66
N ALA A 140 -6.95 -3.22 -12.05
CA ALA A 140 -7.56 -4.22 -12.93
C ALA A 140 -8.85 -4.83 -12.36
N ARG A 141 -9.16 -4.64 -11.06
CA ARG A 141 -10.44 -5.10 -10.48
C ARG A 141 -11.65 -4.32 -10.98
N VAL A 142 -11.45 -3.17 -11.63
CA VAL A 142 -12.52 -2.41 -12.29
C VAL A 142 -13.28 -3.26 -13.32
N ASP A 143 -12.57 -4.15 -14.02
CA ASP A 143 -13.12 -5.01 -15.07
C ASP A 143 -14.11 -6.06 -14.53
N ASN A 144 -14.03 -6.35 -13.22
CA ASN A 144 -14.96 -7.25 -12.53
C ASN A 144 -16.22 -6.52 -12.01
N GLY A 145 -16.47 -5.29 -12.47
CA GLY A 145 -17.59 -4.45 -12.02
C GLY A 145 -17.40 -3.85 -10.63
N HIS A 146 -16.18 -3.91 -10.09
CA HIS A 146 -15.84 -3.36 -8.78
C HIS A 146 -15.05 -2.07 -8.97
N TYR A 147 -15.71 -0.92 -8.94
CA TYR A 147 -15.04 0.37 -8.80
C TYR A 147 -15.32 0.93 -7.41
N ASP A 148 -14.27 1.33 -6.69
CA ASP A 148 -14.37 2.01 -5.41
C ASP A 148 -13.27 3.07 -5.24
N ALA A 149 -13.32 3.77 -4.11
CA ALA A 149 -12.36 4.84 -3.82
C ALA A 149 -10.90 4.34 -3.75
N TRP A 150 -10.64 3.07 -3.43
CA TRP A 150 -9.28 2.53 -3.32
C TRP A 150 -8.69 2.16 -4.67
N ILE A 151 -9.53 1.69 -5.59
CA ILE A 151 -9.17 1.52 -7.00
C ILE A 151 -8.85 2.87 -7.64
N GLY A 152 -9.70 3.89 -7.40
CA GLY A 152 -9.44 5.26 -7.83
C GLY A 152 -8.09 5.79 -7.32
N LYS A 153 -7.77 5.54 -6.04
CA LYS A 153 -6.46 5.92 -5.48
C LYS A 153 -5.28 5.13 -6.07
N SER A 154 -5.45 3.86 -6.44
CA SER A 154 -4.41 3.11 -7.17
C SER A 154 -4.15 3.71 -8.55
N LEU A 155 -5.21 4.06 -9.30
CA LEU A 155 -5.07 4.71 -10.60
C LEU A 155 -4.37 6.08 -10.49
N GLN A 156 -4.70 6.85 -9.46
CA GLN A 156 -4.01 8.09 -9.16
C GLN A 156 -2.51 7.86 -8.89
N ALA A 157 -2.17 6.90 -8.02
CA ALA A 157 -0.78 6.57 -7.73
C ALA A 157 -0.02 6.14 -9.00
N LEU A 158 -0.65 5.35 -9.88
CA LEU A 158 -0.06 4.96 -11.17
C LEU A 158 0.18 6.15 -12.11
N SER A 159 -0.70 7.16 -12.09
CA SER A 159 -0.51 8.38 -12.87
C SER A 159 0.70 9.20 -12.43
N GLU A 160 1.11 9.07 -11.17
CA GLU A 160 2.30 9.72 -10.60
C GLU A 160 3.56 8.88 -10.83
N LEU A 161 3.48 7.57 -10.61
CA LEU A 161 4.61 6.64 -10.73
C LEU A 161 5.00 6.37 -12.20
N VAL A 162 4.02 6.23 -13.09
CA VAL A 162 4.24 5.86 -14.49
C VAL A 162 3.42 6.75 -15.44
N PRO A 163 3.68 8.08 -15.45
CA PRO A 163 2.83 9.05 -16.12
C PRO A 163 2.69 8.81 -17.63
N ALA A 164 3.74 8.30 -18.28
CA ALA A 164 3.70 7.98 -19.71
C ALA A 164 2.59 6.97 -20.08
N GLN A 165 2.23 6.10 -19.14
CA GLN A 165 1.19 5.08 -19.30
C GLN A 165 -0.17 5.58 -18.79
N TYR A 166 -0.21 6.20 -17.59
CA TYR A 166 -1.46 6.46 -16.87
C TYR A 166 -1.89 7.95 -16.81
N ALA A 167 -1.02 8.91 -17.08
CA ALA A 167 -1.36 10.35 -17.06
C ALA A 167 -1.97 10.86 -18.38
N LYS A 168 -2.08 10.00 -19.41
CA LYS A 168 -2.83 10.30 -20.64
C LYS A 168 -4.32 10.24 -20.33
N GLN A 169 -4.88 11.33 -19.82
CA GLN A 169 -6.29 11.47 -19.49
C GLN A 169 -7.22 10.87 -20.57
N GLU A 170 -8.29 10.25 -20.07
CA GLU A 170 -9.55 9.95 -20.74
C GLU A 170 -9.94 11.06 -21.74
N ARG A 171 -9.57 10.90 -23.02
CA ARG A 171 -10.29 11.56 -24.10
C ARG A 171 -11.58 10.78 -24.26
N GLY A 172 -12.63 11.37 -23.69
CA GLY A 172 -14.00 10.87 -23.54
C GLY A 172 -14.40 9.76 -24.51
N ALA A 173 -14.95 8.68 -23.95
CA ALA A 173 -15.85 7.83 -24.71
C ALA A 173 -16.85 8.73 -25.46
N PRO A 174 -16.93 8.65 -26.81
CA PRO A 174 -17.98 9.36 -27.50
C PRO A 174 -19.29 8.75 -27.01
N HIS A 175 -20.06 9.57 -26.30
CA HIS A 175 -21.46 9.31 -26.04
C HIS A 175 -22.12 9.18 -27.41
N VAL A 176 -22.32 7.94 -27.89
CA VAL A 176 -23.16 7.69 -29.05
C VAL A 176 -24.58 7.93 -28.59
N ALA A 177 -24.97 9.21 -28.59
CA ALA A 177 -26.36 9.59 -28.58
C ALA A 177 -26.95 9.06 -29.89
N THR A 178 -27.60 7.90 -29.81
CA THR A 178 -28.49 7.41 -30.85
C THR A 178 -29.56 8.46 -31.07
N LEU A 179 -29.44 9.20 -32.16
CA LEU A 179 -30.50 10.03 -32.70
C LEU A 179 -31.02 9.40 -34.00
N ARG A 180 -32.26 8.93 -33.88
CA ARG A 180 -33.26 8.53 -34.89
C ARG A 180 -33.13 7.14 -35.51
#